data_AF-A0A6G1B0X3-F1
#
_entry.id   AF-A0A6G1B0X3-F1
#
_cell.length_a   1.000
_cell.length_b   1.000
_cell.length_c   1.000
_cell.angle_alpha   90.00
_cell.angle_beta   90.00
_cell.angle_gamma   90.00
#
_symmetry.space_group_name_H-M   'P 1'
#
loop_
_entity.id
_entity.type
_entity.pdbx_description
1 polymer ?
#
loop_
_entity_poly.entity_id
_entity_poly.type
_entity_poly.pdbx_seq_one_letter_code
_entity_poly.pdbx_strand_id
1 'polypeptide(L)'
;RNPMDWIDPNTFRFHFPNLRYAYERNLCYLCFQVEREDFPHDDTRSVPFSSLLLPGPYPVPRHAELCFLSWFRDQYPSRDERYHVSWFLSWSPCPTCAGKV
;
A
#
# COMPACT_ATOMS: atom_id res chain seq x y z
N ARG A 1 -5.42 8.87 -4.82
CA ARG A 1 -6.56 7.98 -4.49
C ARG A 1 -6.52 7.79 -2.99
N ASN A 2 -7.67 7.84 -2.32
CA ASN A 2 -7.77 7.66 -0.87
C ASN A 2 -7.73 6.16 -0.51
N PRO A 3 -7.31 5.79 0.70
CA PRO A 3 -7.44 4.43 1.23
C PRO A 3 -8.90 3.96 1.18
N MET A 4 -9.15 2.65 1.04
CA MET A 4 -10.37 2.05 1.62
C MET A 4 -10.07 1.43 2.98
N ASP A 5 -11.05 1.54 3.89
CA ASP A 5 -10.93 1.17 5.30
C ASP A 5 -10.70 -0.33 5.54
N TRP A 6 -11.17 -1.21 4.64
CA TRP A 6 -11.02 -2.67 4.79
C TRP A 6 -10.88 -3.37 3.45
N ILE A 7 -10.06 -4.43 3.42
CA ILE A 7 -10.02 -5.38 2.31
C ILE A 7 -11.10 -6.45 2.51
N ASP A 8 -11.82 -6.80 1.44
CA ASP A 8 -12.76 -7.91 1.49
C ASP A 8 -12.04 -9.23 1.87
N PRO A 9 -12.58 -10.03 2.81
CA PRO A 9 -11.91 -11.24 3.29
C PRO A 9 -11.63 -12.29 2.20
N ASN A 10 -12.48 -12.39 1.17
CA ASN A 10 -12.24 -13.31 0.05
C ASN A 10 -11.11 -12.80 -0.84
N THR A 11 -11.06 -11.50 -1.07
CA THR A 11 -9.96 -10.82 -1.78
C THR A 11 -8.63 -11.04 -1.06
N PHE A 12 -8.60 -10.85 0.26
CA PHE A 12 -7.41 -11.12 1.07
C PHE A 12 -6.95 -12.58 0.96
N ARG A 13 -7.88 -13.53 1.17
CA ARG A 13 -7.61 -14.98 1.06
C ARG A 13 -7.13 -15.39 -0.33
N PHE A 14 -7.57 -14.70 -1.38
CA PHE A 14 -7.14 -14.99 -2.73
C PHE A 14 -5.74 -14.43 -3.04
N HIS A 15 -5.45 -13.18 -2.66
CA HIS A 15 -4.24 -12.48 -3.11
C HIS A 15 -2.99 -12.67 -2.22
N PHE A 16 -3.14 -12.84 -0.91
CA PHE A 16 -2.02 -12.85 0.04
C PHE A 16 -1.33 -14.21 0.33
N PRO A 17 -1.90 -15.40 0.02
CA PRO A 17 -1.16 -16.63 0.26
C PRO A 17 0.10 -16.73 -0.58
N ASN A 18 1.23 -17.10 0.04
CA ASN A 18 2.53 -17.27 -0.64
C ASN A 18 2.57 -18.59 -1.42
N LEU A 19 2.00 -18.59 -2.63
CA LEU A 19 2.01 -19.73 -3.54
C LEU A 19 3.25 -19.70 -4.44
N ARG A 20 3.83 -20.88 -4.73
CA ARG A 20 4.93 -21.00 -5.71
C ARG A 20 4.52 -20.56 -7.11
N TYR A 21 3.26 -20.83 -7.48
CA TYR A 21 2.65 -20.39 -8.73
C TYR A 21 1.31 -19.76 -8.39
N ALA A 22 1.16 -18.48 -8.71
CA ALA A 22 0.00 -17.68 -8.32
C ALA A 22 -0.71 -17.16 -9.57
N TYR A 23 -1.26 -18.09 -10.36
CA TYR A 23 -1.99 -17.80 -11.58
C TYR A 23 -3.19 -16.88 -11.30
N GLU A 24 -3.56 -16.08 -12.30
CA GLU A 24 -4.72 -15.18 -12.29
C GLU A 24 -4.68 -14.03 -11.27
N ARG A 25 -3.62 -13.93 -10.46
CA ARG A 25 -3.40 -12.81 -9.53
C ARG A 25 -2.77 -11.61 -10.22
N ASN A 26 -3.46 -11.06 -11.22
CA ASN A 26 -2.97 -9.93 -12.03
C ASN A 26 -3.00 -8.58 -11.30
N LEU A 27 -3.27 -8.58 -9.99
CA LEU A 27 -3.42 -7.41 -9.14
C LEU A 27 -2.45 -7.46 -7.96
N CYS A 28 -1.88 -6.31 -7.64
CA CYS A 28 -1.09 -6.07 -6.44
C CYS A 28 -1.90 -5.26 -5.41
N TYR A 29 -2.01 -5.80 -4.20
CA TYR A 29 -2.60 -5.14 -3.04
C TYR A 29 -1.49 -4.70 -2.09
N LEU A 30 -1.64 -3.49 -1.55
CA LEU A 30 -0.75 -2.89 -0.55
C LEU A 30 -1.61 -2.46 0.63
N CYS A 31 -1.42 -3.13 1.77
CA CYS A 31 -1.89 -2.68 3.07
C CYS A 31 -0.72 -2.07 3.83
N PHE A 32 -0.94 -1.08 4.69
CA PHE A 32 0.15 -0.47 5.44
C PHE A 32 -0.26 0.03 6.81
N GLN A 33 0.76 0.37 7.60
CA GLN A 33 0.67 1.07 8.87
C GLN A 33 1.71 2.21 8.89
N VAL A 34 1.33 3.37 9.43
CA VAL A 34 2.20 4.55 9.60
C VAL A 34 2.20 4.93 11.08
N GLU A 35 3.38 5.01 11.68
CA GLU A 35 3.58 5.34 13.09
C GLU A 35 4.54 6.54 13.20
N ARG A 36 4.25 7.50 14.10
CA ARG A 36 5.14 8.65 14.35
C ARG A 36 6.12 8.30 15.46
N GLU A 37 7.41 8.55 15.25
CA GLU A 37 8.49 8.15 16.17
C GLU A 37 8.52 9.01 17.45
N ASP A 38 8.18 10.30 17.34
CA ASP A 38 8.38 11.29 18.41
C ASP A 38 7.24 11.36 19.45
N PHE A 39 6.16 10.60 19.27
CA PHE A 39 5.00 10.59 20.17
C PHE A 39 4.60 9.15 20.56
N PRO A 40 5.20 8.59 21.63
CA PRO A 40 5.03 7.17 22.00
C PRO A 40 3.63 6.77 22.48
N HIS A 41 2.65 7.69 22.54
CA HIS A 41 1.40 7.40 23.25
C HIS A 41 0.10 8.02 22.73
N ASP A 42 0.07 8.80 21.64
CA ASP A 42 -1.18 9.52 21.31
C ASP A 42 -1.55 9.66 19.82
N ASP A 43 -0.78 9.12 18.87
CA ASP A 43 -1.12 9.29 17.44
C ASP A 43 -0.70 8.10 16.56
N THR A 44 -0.88 6.88 17.06
CA THR A 44 -0.80 5.66 16.25
C THR A 44 -2.04 5.58 15.37
N ARG A 45 -1.96 6.10 14.13
CA ARG A 45 -3.01 5.94 13.12
C ARG A 45 -2.79 4.65 12.32
N SER A 46 -3.35 3.56 12.82
CA SER A 46 -3.49 2.30 12.07
C SER A 46 -4.68 2.38 11.12
N VAL A 47 -4.57 3.14 10.03
CA VAL A 47 -5.59 3.18 8.97
C VAL A 47 -5.21 2.22 7.84
N PRO A 48 -6.02 1.19 7.54
CA PRO A 48 -5.74 0.31 6.42
C PRO A 48 -5.78 1.10 5.13
N PHE A 49 -4.80 0.88 4.25
CA PHE A 49 -5.04 1.09 2.83
C PHE A 49 -5.52 -0.18 2.21
N SER A 50 -6.53 0.01 1.39
CA SER A 50 -6.69 -0.78 0.20
C SER A 50 -6.71 0.21 -0.97
N SER A 51 -5.82 0.01 -1.93
CA SER A 51 -6.01 0.57 -3.25
C SER A 51 -6.15 -0.62 -4.19
N LEU A 52 -7.38 -0.84 -4.64
CA LEU A 52 -7.69 -1.72 -5.77
C LEU A 52 -6.93 -1.21 -6.98
N LEU A 53 -5.88 -1.93 -7.39
CA LEU A 53 -5.46 -1.90 -8.78
C LEU A 53 -6.64 -2.48 -9.57
N LEU A 54 -7.40 -1.64 -10.27
CA LEU A 54 -8.28 -2.14 -11.31
C LEU A 54 -7.40 -2.31 -12.55
N PRO A 55 -7.38 -3.47 -13.21
CA PRO A 55 -6.94 -3.54 -14.59
C PRO A 55 -8.10 -2.93 -15.40
N GLY A 56 -8.04 -1.61 -15.64
CA GLY A 56 -9.00 -0.88 -16.43
C GLY A 56 -8.34 -0.36 -17.72
N PRO A 57 -9.08 -0.26 -18.83
CA PRO A 57 -8.48 -0.10 -20.16
C PRO A 57 -7.76 1.24 -20.40
N TYR A 58 -7.95 2.28 -19.57
CA TYR A 58 -7.21 3.56 -19.62
C TYR A 58 -7.55 4.38 -18.34
N PRO A 59 -6.66 5.25 -17.80
CA PRO A 59 -5.26 5.48 -18.16
C PRO A 59 -4.30 4.66 -17.28
N VAL A 60 -3.10 4.38 -17.81
CA VAL A 60 -1.93 3.67 -17.23
C VAL A 60 -2.14 3.04 -15.83
N PRO A 61 -2.08 1.70 -15.69
CA PRO A 61 -2.15 1.07 -14.38
C PRO A 61 -1.03 1.61 -13.49
N ARG A 62 -1.38 2.39 -12.46
CA ARG A 62 -0.42 2.91 -11.48
C ARG A 62 -0.17 1.83 -10.46
N HIS A 63 1.09 1.50 -10.19
CA HIS A 63 1.46 0.53 -9.18
C HIS A 63 1.05 1.01 -7.78
N ALA A 64 0.78 0.05 -6.88
CA ALA A 64 0.27 0.33 -5.53
C ALA A 64 1.26 1.19 -4.72
N GLU A 65 2.56 0.94 -4.90
CA GLU A 65 3.69 1.66 -4.30
C GLU A 65 3.67 3.14 -4.68
N LEU A 66 3.43 3.45 -5.96
CA LEU A 66 3.34 4.84 -6.43
C LEU A 66 2.09 5.54 -5.92
N CYS A 67 1.00 4.79 -5.75
CA CYS A 67 -0.23 5.31 -5.16
C CYS A 67 -0.02 5.66 -3.69
N PHE A 68 0.67 4.79 -2.93
CA PHE A 68 1.07 5.05 -1.56
C PHE A 68 1.93 6.31 -1.47
N LEU A 69 3.03 6.39 -2.23
CA LEU A 69 3.97 7.50 -2.13
C LEU A 69 3.31 8.86 -2.43
N SER A 70 2.42 8.89 -3.43
CA SER A 70 1.64 10.09 -3.72
C SER A 70 0.75 10.47 -2.54
N TRP A 71 -0.01 9.52 -1.99
CA TRP A 71 -0.89 9.79 -0.86
C TRP A 71 -0.11 10.20 0.40
N PHE A 72 0.98 9.51 0.71
CA PHE A 72 1.78 9.75 1.91
C PHE A 72 2.33 11.17 1.91
N ARG A 73 2.87 11.63 0.77
CA ARG A 73 3.34 13.01 0.60
C ARG A 73 2.21 14.04 0.76
N ASP A 74 1.01 13.73 0.28
CA ASP A 74 -0.14 14.65 0.37
C ASP A 74 -0.70 14.73 1.79
N GLN A 75 -0.60 13.67 2.60
CA GLN A 75 -1.07 13.65 4.01
C GLN A 75 -0.03 14.16 5.02
N TYR A 76 1.25 13.90 4.77
CA TYR A 76 2.35 14.19 5.69
C TYR A 76 3.39 15.11 5.01
N PRO A 77 3.06 16.41 4.80
CA PRO A 77 3.96 17.33 4.10
C PRO A 77 5.15 17.79 4.94
N SER A 78 5.09 17.62 6.27
CA SER A 78 6.16 18.02 7.19
C SER A 78 7.35 17.08 7.06
N ARG A 79 8.54 17.63 6.77
CA ARG A 79 9.79 16.85 6.64
C ARG A 79 10.53 16.67 7.95
N ASP A 80 10.12 17.38 9.00
CA ASP A 80 10.79 17.39 10.29
C ASP A 80 10.28 16.28 11.22
N GLU A 81 9.29 15.51 10.77
CA GLU A 81 8.71 14.39 11.51
C GLU A 81 9.27 13.06 11.04
N ARG A 82 9.46 12.16 12.00
CA ARG A 82 9.96 10.82 11.72
C ARG A 82 8.81 9.81 11.75
N TYR A 83 8.72 9.01 10.70
CA TYR A 83 7.67 8.01 10.54
C TYR A 83 8.26 6.61 10.35
N HIS A 84 7.67 5.63 11.02
CA HIS A 84 7.85 4.22 10.72
C HIS A 84 6.71 3.75 9.83
N VAL A 85 7.04 3.23 8.64
CA VAL A 85 6.06 2.76 7.65
C VAL A 85 6.26 1.28 7.41
N SER A 86 5.21 0.48 7.63
CA SER A 86 5.19 -0.95 7.35
C SER A 86 4.24 -1.24 6.19
N TRP A 87 4.69 -1.97 5.16
CA TRP A 87 3.86 -2.40 4.04
C TRP A 87 3.68 -3.93 4.02
N PHE A 88 2.46 -4.36 3.72
CA PHE A 88 2.09 -5.75 3.45
C PHE A 88 1.61 -5.85 2.00
N LEU A 89 2.43 -6.47 1.16
CA LEU A 89 2.22 -6.53 -0.28
C LEU A 89 1.81 -7.94 -0.71
N SER A 90 0.85 -8.05 -1.63
CA SER A 90 0.53 -9.33 -2.29
C SER A 90 1.55 -9.72 -3.37
N TRP A 91 2.33 -8.75 -3.87
CA TRP A 91 3.41 -8.94 -4.83
C TRP A 91 4.57 -8.00 -4.51
N SER A 92 5.81 -8.47 -4.66
CA SER A 92 6.98 -7.60 -4.49
C SER A 92 6.99 -6.46 -5.52
N PRO A 93 7.56 -5.29 -5.19
CA PRO A 93 7.63 -4.18 -6.13
C PRO A 93 8.35 -4.53 -7.43
N CYS A 94 7.92 -3.93 -8.54
CA CYS A 94 8.70 -4.02 -9.77
C CYS A 94 10.01 -3.21 -9.62
N PRO A 95 11.04 -3.46 -10.46
CA PRO A 95 12.32 -2.75 -10.36
C PRO A 95 12.19 -1.21 -10.39
N THR A 96 11.27 -0.69 -11.21
CA THR A 96 11.01 0.76 -11.31
C THR A 96 10.40 1.34 -10.02
N CYS A 97 9.56 0.57 -9.31
CA CYS A 97 8.97 1.02 -8.05
C CYS A 97 9.96 0.83 -6.89
N ALA A 98 10.72 -0.26 -6.89
CA ALA A 98 11.78 -0.51 -5.92
C ALA A 98 12.84 0.61 -5.90
N GLY A 99 13.17 1.21 -7.06
CA GLY A 99 14.11 2.33 -7.11
C GLY A 99 13.54 3.69 -6.66
N LYS A 100 12.25 3.76 -6.31
CA LYS A 100 11.56 5.00 -5.87
C LYS A 100 11.13 4.96 -4.41
N VAL A 101 11.16 3.78 -3.79
CA VAL A 101 10.87 3.56 -2.37
C VAL A 101 12.14 3.57 -1.54
#